data_AF-A0A7J6WML7-F1
#
_entry.id   AF-A0A7J6WML7-F1
#
_cell.length_a   1.000
_cell.length_b   1.000
_cell.length_c   1.000
_cell.angle_alpha   90.00
_cell.angle_beta   90.00
_cell.angle_gamma   90.00
#
_symmetry.space_group_name_H-M   'P 1'
#
loop_
_entity.id
_entity.type
_entity.pdbx_description
1 polymer ?
#
loop_
_entity_poly.entity_id
_entity_poly.type
_entity_poly.pdbx_seq_one_letter_code
_entity_poly.pdbx_strand_id
1 'polypeptide(L)'
;MAESTTESVLEVGQWIKSLPLAPTYHPTLVEFQDPISYIFKIEKEASQYGICKIVPPLPPASKITAITNFNRSLAQRYPSSDSKSLPTFVTQEQQIGFSEGKSKLVEMNVLDSGESYTLKQFEAKAKQFEKILLMKSGKKKDFSELEIQILYWKACFDKPLSVECASCIPGSAFVPINGKKLREAGEASTVGETAWNLRGVSRANGSLLKFMKEEIPGVTSPMLYLAMLFSSFAWHVEDHELHSLNYIHLGAAKTWYAVPKDAAVAFEEVVRTYKYGGEVNPLVTCASLAGKTTLMSPEVLIGAGIPCCR
;
A
#
# COMPACT_ATOMS: atom_id res chain seq x y z
N MET A 1 18.00 30.79 5.02
CA MET A 1 16.83 29.88 5.18
C MET A 1 16.17 29.47 3.86
N ALA A 2 16.31 30.22 2.76
CA ALA A 2 15.80 29.79 1.43
C ALA A 2 16.76 28.86 0.65
N GLU A 3 18.08 28.95 0.91
CA GLU A 3 19.09 28.10 0.25
C GLU A 3 19.06 26.64 0.75
N SER A 4 18.87 26.41 2.06
CA SER A 4 18.85 25.04 2.61
C SER A 4 17.61 24.23 2.22
N THR A 5 16.52 24.89 1.80
CA THR A 5 15.31 24.23 1.30
C THR A 5 15.40 23.86 -0.17
N THR A 6 16.19 24.59 -0.98
CA THR A 6 16.39 24.27 -2.40
C THR A 6 17.40 23.15 -2.60
N GLU A 7 18.41 23.07 -1.74
CA GLU A 7 19.40 22.00 -1.73
C GLU A 7 18.77 20.64 -1.37
N SER A 8 17.92 20.60 -0.34
CA SER A 8 17.17 19.39 0.04
C SER A 8 16.15 18.93 -1.00
N VAL A 9 15.59 19.85 -1.80
CA VAL A 9 14.72 19.51 -2.95
C VAL A 9 15.47 18.75 -4.03
N LEU A 10 16.68 19.21 -4.35
CA LEU A 10 17.52 18.62 -5.39
C LEU A 10 18.03 17.25 -4.94
N GLU A 11 18.44 17.13 -3.68
CA GLU A 11 18.91 15.88 -3.06
C GLU A 11 17.81 14.80 -3.04
N VAL A 12 16.60 15.13 -2.56
CA VAL A 12 15.46 14.19 -2.57
C VAL A 12 15.11 13.72 -3.97
N GLY A 13 15.09 14.64 -4.93
CA GLY A 13 14.82 14.30 -6.33
C GLY A 13 15.90 13.42 -6.97
N GLN A 14 17.16 13.54 -6.53
CA GLN A 14 18.27 12.75 -7.08
C GLN A 14 18.19 11.29 -6.64
N TRP A 15 18.04 11.02 -5.35
CA TRP A 15 18.04 9.63 -4.89
C TRP A 15 16.79 8.88 -5.35
N ILE A 16 15.60 9.52 -5.39
CA ILE A 16 14.39 8.85 -5.90
C ILE A 16 14.57 8.44 -7.37
N LYS A 17 15.22 9.28 -8.17
CA LYS A 17 15.54 8.98 -9.58
C LYS A 17 16.60 7.87 -9.71
N SER A 18 17.47 7.71 -8.72
CA SER A 18 18.49 6.66 -8.71
C SER A 18 17.94 5.28 -8.39
N LEU A 19 16.77 5.20 -7.75
CA LEU A 19 16.14 3.92 -7.42
C LEU A 19 15.72 3.17 -8.69
N PRO A 20 16.11 1.89 -8.83
CA PRO A 20 15.62 1.04 -9.91
C PRO A 20 14.10 0.89 -9.83
N LEU A 21 13.46 0.78 -10.99
CA LEU A 21 12.05 0.45 -11.09
C LEU A 21 11.85 -1.06 -10.90
N ALA A 22 10.86 -1.44 -10.11
CA ALA A 22 10.41 -2.82 -10.03
C ALA A 22 9.90 -3.32 -11.41
N PRO A 23 10.11 -4.60 -11.74
CA PRO A 23 9.71 -5.15 -13.03
C PRO A 23 8.19 -5.07 -13.21
N THR A 24 7.77 -4.75 -14.44
CA THR A 24 6.35 -4.69 -14.82
C THR A 24 6.04 -5.76 -15.85
N TYR A 25 5.09 -6.63 -15.51
CA TYR A 25 4.69 -7.77 -16.32
C TYR A 25 3.30 -7.57 -16.95
N HIS A 26 3.13 -8.10 -18.16
CA HIS A 26 1.90 -8.00 -18.95
C HIS A 26 1.47 -9.41 -19.39
N PRO A 27 0.82 -10.20 -18.51
CA PRO A 27 0.37 -11.54 -18.85
C PRO A 27 -0.57 -11.52 -20.06
N THR A 28 -0.40 -12.49 -20.96
CA THR A 28 -1.40 -12.84 -21.97
C THR A 28 -2.67 -13.38 -21.30
N LEU A 29 -3.79 -13.42 -22.02
CA LEU A 29 -5.02 -14.02 -21.51
C LEU A 29 -4.83 -15.47 -21.06
N VAL A 30 -3.97 -16.25 -21.75
CA VAL A 30 -3.66 -17.64 -21.40
C VAL A 30 -2.89 -17.71 -20.08
N GLU A 31 -1.86 -16.89 -19.94
CA GLU A 31 -1.06 -16.81 -18.71
C GLU A 31 -1.89 -16.28 -17.53
N PHE A 32 -2.88 -15.44 -17.79
CA PHE A 32 -3.76 -14.86 -16.77
C PHE A 32 -4.81 -15.84 -16.24
N GLN A 33 -4.90 -17.06 -16.78
CA GLN A 33 -5.84 -18.08 -16.29
C GLN A 33 -5.48 -18.62 -14.90
N ASP A 34 -4.19 -18.77 -14.62
CA ASP A 34 -3.70 -19.35 -13.38
C ASP A 34 -2.76 -18.35 -12.67
N PRO A 35 -3.24 -17.64 -11.64
CA PRO A 35 -2.44 -16.66 -10.93
C PRO A 35 -1.22 -17.27 -10.26
N ILE A 36 -1.33 -18.47 -9.70
CA ILE A 36 -0.25 -19.09 -8.94
C ILE A 36 0.85 -19.53 -9.91
N SER A 37 0.49 -20.22 -10.99
CA SER A 37 1.46 -20.63 -12.03
C SER A 37 2.16 -19.42 -12.66
N TYR A 38 1.44 -18.31 -12.87
CA TYR A 38 2.04 -17.08 -13.39
C TYR A 38 3.01 -16.42 -12.41
N ILE A 39 2.65 -16.35 -11.12
CA ILE A 39 3.55 -15.83 -10.07
C ILE A 39 4.84 -16.66 -10.02
N PHE A 40 4.74 -17.99 -10.02
CA PHE A 40 5.91 -18.88 -10.08
C PHE A 40 6.78 -18.64 -11.31
N LYS A 41 6.16 -18.35 -12.47
CA LYS A 41 6.89 -18.04 -13.70
C LYS A 41 7.79 -16.80 -13.56
N ILE A 42 7.31 -15.76 -12.90
CA ILE A 42 8.02 -14.46 -12.78
C ILE A 42 8.91 -14.37 -11.53
N GLU A 43 8.73 -15.27 -10.55
CA GLU A 43 9.35 -15.23 -9.22
C GLU A 43 10.88 -15.06 -9.25
N LYS A 44 11.57 -15.79 -10.13
CA LYS A 44 13.04 -15.77 -10.22
C LYS A 44 13.61 -14.37 -10.51
N GLU A 45 12.90 -13.57 -11.31
CA GLU A 45 13.30 -12.19 -11.61
C GLU A 45 12.75 -11.23 -10.57
N ALA A 46 11.44 -11.32 -10.27
CA ALA A 46 10.75 -10.40 -9.36
C ALA A 46 11.31 -10.44 -7.93
N SER A 47 11.76 -11.60 -7.43
CA SER A 47 12.32 -11.75 -6.09
C SER A 47 13.59 -10.92 -5.85
N GLN A 48 14.34 -10.59 -6.90
CA GLN A 48 15.53 -9.73 -6.82
C GLN A 48 15.17 -8.27 -6.48
N TYR A 49 13.90 -7.89 -6.61
CA TYR A 49 13.38 -6.57 -6.31
C TYR A 49 12.50 -6.54 -5.04
N GLY A 50 12.01 -7.71 -4.59
CA GLY A 50 11.07 -7.85 -3.48
C GLY A 50 9.61 -7.56 -3.84
N ILE A 51 9.36 -6.76 -4.88
CA ILE A 51 8.03 -6.49 -5.44
C ILE A 51 8.06 -6.50 -6.96
N CYS A 52 6.88 -6.62 -7.58
CA CYS A 52 6.70 -6.37 -9.00
C CYS A 52 5.30 -5.80 -9.28
N LYS A 53 5.10 -5.26 -10.49
CA LYS A 53 3.79 -4.81 -10.96
C LYS A 53 3.28 -5.76 -12.03
N ILE A 54 2.03 -6.20 -11.91
CA ILE A 54 1.34 -6.99 -12.95
C ILE A 54 0.22 -6.13 -13.51
N VAL A 55 0.23 -5.93 -14.83
CA VAL A 55 -0.83 -5.21 -15.57
C VAL A 55 -1.75 -6.25 -16.20
N PRO A 56 -2.98 -6.43 -15.69
CA PRO A 56 -3.90 -7.43 -16.22
C PRO A 56 -4.26 -7.19 -17.70
N PRO A 57 -4.48 -8.25 -18.51
CA PRO A 57 -4.99 -8.11 -19.88
C PRO A 57 -6.48 -7.76 -19.94
N LEU A 58 -7.16 -7.70 -18.79
CA LEU A 58 -8.58 -7.40 -18.65
C LEU A 58 -8.77 -6.08 -17.92
N PRO A 59 -9.84 -5.31 -18.24
CA PRO A 59 -10.10 -4.05 -17.58
C PRO A 59 -10.54 -4.24 -16.11
N PRO A 60 -10.39 -3.20 -15.27
CA PRO A 60 -11.00 -3.17 -13.95
C PRO A 60 -12.53 -3.17 -14.04
N ALA A 61 -13.21 -3.49 -12.93
CA ALA A 61 -14.64 -3.28 -12.83
C ALA A 61 -14.99 -1.77 -12.86
N SER A 62 -16.22 -1.44 -13.26
CA SER A 62 -16.68 -0.04 -13.26
C SER A 62 -16.64 0.58 -11.85
N LYS A 63 -16.46 1.90 -11.75
CA LYS A 63 -16.50 2.64 -10.48
C LYS A 63 -17.76 2.34 -9.67
N ILE A 64 -18.92 2.28 -10.35
CA ILE A 64 -20.20 1.98 -9.72
C ILE A 64 -20.17 0.58 -9.12
N THR A 65 -19.77 -0.43 -9.90
CA THR A 65 -19.69 -1.83 -9.45
C THR A 65 -18.75 -1.99 -8.25
N ALA A 66 -17.55 -1.39 -8.31
CA ALA A 66 -16.58 -1.47 -7.22
C ALA A 66 -17.13 -0.84 -5.93
N ILE A 67 -17.74 0.34 -6.01
CA ILE A 67 -18.35 1.03 -4.86
C ILE A 67 -19.55 0.24 -4.31
N THR A 68 -20.40 -0.33 -5.18
CA THR A 68 -21.52 -1.17 -4.75
C THR A 68 -21.04 -2.39 -3.97
N ASN A 69 -20.01 -3.08 -4.46
CA ASN A 69 -19.44 -4.24 -3.76
C ASN A 69 -18.76 -3.84 -2.44
N PHE A 70 -18.03 -2.72 -2.43
CA PHE A 70 -17.44 -2.14 -1.22
C PHE A 70 -18.49 -1.88 -0.15
N ASN A 71 -19.55 -1.13 -0.49
CA ASN A 71 -20.65 -0.83 0.44
C ASN A 71 -21.34 -2.11 0.92
N ARG A 72 -21.56 -3.09 0.03
CA ARG A 72 -22.11 -4.39 0.41
C ARG A 72 -21.22 -5.09 1.46
N SER A 73 -19.91 -5.11 1.24
CA SER A 73 -18.97 -5.73 2.20
C SER A 73 -18.96 -5.01 3.55
N LEU A 74 -18.98 -3.68 3.57
CA LEU A 74 -19.09 -2.93 4.83
C LEU A 74 -20.40 -3.19 5.57
N ALA A 75 -21.53 -3.15 4.86
CA ALA A 75 -22.86 -3.34 5.46
C ALA A 75 -23.05 -4.75 6.04
N GLN A 76 -22.43 -5.77 5.44
CA GLN A 76 -22.41 -7.13 5.98
C GLN A 76 -21.64 -7.23 7.29
N ARG A 77 -20.61 -6.39 7.48
CA ARG A 77 -19.75 -6.45 8.67
C ARG A 77 -20.24 -5.57 9.80
N TYR A 78 -20.72 -4.38 9.46
CA TYR A 78 -21.25 -3.39 10.38
C TYR A 78 -22.73 -3.15 10.05
N PRO A 79 -23.63 -4.09 10.40
CA PRO A 79 -25.04 -3.93 10.13
C PRO A 79 -25.58 -2.71 10.90
N SER A 80 -26.06 -1.72 10.15
CA SER A 80 -26.73 -0.56 10.73
C SER A 80 -28.16 -0.93 11.15
N SER A 81 -28.65 -0.32 12.22
CA SER A 81 -30.05 -0.42 12.64
C SER A 81 -31.00 0.26 11.63
N ASP A 82 -30.50 1.21 10.85
CA ASP A 82 -31.23 1.85 9.76
C ASP A 82 -30.78 1.32 8.39
N SER A 83 -31.61 0.47 7.80
CA SER A 83 -31.41 -0.11 6.46
C SER A 83 -31.26 0.90 5.32
N LYS A 84 -31.61 2.18 5.54
CA LYS A 84 -31.46 3.25 4.53
C LYS A 84 -30.13 4.01 4.64
N SER A 85 -29.41 3.86 5.74
CA SER A 85 -28.12 4.54 5.95
C SER A 85 -27.01 3.91 5.12
N LEU A 86 -26.16 4.74 4.51
CA LEU A 86 -24.96 4.23 3.83
C LEU A 86 -23.96 3.72 4.86
N PRO A 87 -23.26 2.60 4.58
CA PRO A 87 -22.26 2.08 5.50
C PRO A 87 -21.09 3.04 5.66
N THR A 88 -20.57 3.11 6.88
CA THR A 88 -19.41 3.93 7.24
C THR A 88 -18.22 3.04 7.63
N PHE A 89 -17.04 3.65 7.69
CA PHE A 89 -15.82 3.04 8.20
C PHE A 89 -15.06 4.05 9.06
N VAL A 90 -14.25 3.54 9.98
CA VAL A 90 -13.42 4.35 10.87
C VAL A 90 -12.06 4.60 10.22
N THR A 91 -11.51 5.79 10.41
CA THR A 91 -10.16 6.16 9.97
C THR A 91 -9.18 6.24 11.14
N GLN A 92 -7.90 6.21 10.79
CA GLN A 92 -6.77 6.43 11.67
C GLN A 92 -6.03 7.67 11.19
N GLU A 93 -5.67 8.54 12.12
CA GLU A 93 -4.81 9.69 11.87
C GLU A 93 -3.35 9.23 11.83
N GLN A 94 -2.62 9.70 10.82
CA GLN A 94 -1.19 9.53 10.67
C GLN A 94 -0.53 10.90 10.68
N GLN A 95 0.48 11.09 11.52
CA GLN A 95 1.29 12.30 11.51
C GLN A 95 2.52 12.11 10.62
N ILE A 96 2.75 13.06 9.72
CA ILE A 96 3.89 13.11 8.80
C ILE A 96 4.69 14.37 9.11
N GLY A 97 6.01 14.26 9.21
CA GLY A 97 6.87 15.39 9.59
C GLY A 97 7.14 15.45 11.10
N PHE A 98 8.04 16.35 11.52
CA PHE A 98 8.53 16.42 12.89
C PHE A 98 8.45 17.80 13.51
N SER A 99 8.27 17.82 14.84
CA SER A 99 8.52 19.00 15.65
C SER A 99 10.03 19.24 15.74
N GLU A 100 10.47 20.50 15.59
CA GLU A 100 11.90 20.88 15.67
C GLU A 100 12.59 20.28 16.90
N GLY A 101 13.75 19.64 16.71
CA GLY A 101 14.62 19.15 17.79
C GLY A 101 14.59 17.64 18.06
N LYS A 102 13.74 16.85 17.39
CA LYS A 102 13.81 15.39 17.44
C LYS A 102 14.64 14.86 16.25
N SER A 103 15.47 13.87 16.51
CA SER A 103 16.33 13.16 15.55
C SER A 103 15.58 12.79 14.26
N LYS A 104 16.30 12.62 13.14
CA LYS A 104 15.82 12.24 11.78
C LYS A 104 15.11 10.85 11.72
N LEU A 105 14.32 10.49 12.73
CA LEU A 105 13.82 9.15 13.01
C LEU A 105 12.30 9.12 12.92
N VAL A 106 11.77 8.49 11.87
CA VAL A 106 10.33 8.50 11.60
C VAL A 106 9.65 7.29 12.22
N GLU A 107 9.23 7.44 13.46
CA GLU A 107 8.14 6.63 13.98
C GLU A 107 6.82 7.24 13.50
N MET A 108 6.09 6.49 12.68
CA MET A 108 4.76 6.85 12.23
C MET A 108 3.79 6.70 13.39
N ASN A 109 3.37 7.83 13.95
CA ASN A 109 2.31 7.85 14.95
C ASN A 109 0.99 7.60 14.25
N VAL A 110 0.40 6.42 14.49
CA VAL A 110 -0.94 6.07 14.06
C VAL A 110 -1.84 6.15 15.28
N LEU A 111 -2.77 7.09 15.24
CA LEU A 111 -3.76 7.32 16.29
C LEU A 111 -5.14 6.96 15.74
N ASP A 112 -5.98 6.32 16.54
CA ASP A 112 -7.38 6.16 16.16
C ASP A 112 -7.99 7.56 16.08
N SER A 113 -8.44 7.97 14.89
CA SER A 113 -9.01 9.31 14.73
C SER A 113 -10.37 9.42 15.39
N GLY A 114 -11.01 8.27 15.70
CA GLY A 114 -12.36 8.20 16.28
C GLY A 114 -13.48 8.62 15.31
N GLU A 115 -13.13 9.06 14.11
CA GLU A 115 -14.05 9.58 13.11
C GLU A 115 -14.54 8.46 12.18
N SER A 116 -15.81 8.55 11.78
CA SER A 116 -16.42 7.61 10.84
C SER A 116 -16.96 8.32 9.62
N TYR A 117 -16.70 7.75 8.44
CA TYR A 117 -17.06 8.35 7.16
C TYR A 117 -17.76 7.35 6.26
N THR A 118 -18.71 7.84 5.47
CA THR A 118 -19.08 7.19 4.21
C THR A 118 -17.96 7.39 3.18
N LEU A 119 -17.89 6.53 2.17
CA LEU A 119 -16.90 6.68 1.09
C LEU A 119 -16.94 8.07 0.43
N LYS A 120 -18.15 8.61 0.21
CA LYS A 120 -18.32 9.92 -0.43
C LYS A 120 -17.80 11.06 0.43
N GLN A 121 -18.00 10.99 1.75
CA GLN A 121 -17.48 11.99 2.69
C GLN A 121 -15.94 11.95 2.72
N PHE A 122 -15.36 10.76 2.81
CA PHE A 122 -13.91 10.61 2.82
C PHE A 122 -13.26 11.04 1.48
N GLU A 123 -13.88 10.70 0.33
CA GLU A 123 -13.43 11.17 -0.99
C GLU A 123 -13.43 12.71 -1.09
N ALA A 124 -14.46 13.37 -0.54
CA ALA A 124 -14.54 14.83 -0.52
C ALA A 124 -13.45 15.45 0.37
N LYS A 125 -13.23 14.89 1.56
CA LYS A 125 -12.16 15.30 2.49
C LYS A 125 -10.78 15.15 1.85
N ALA A 126 -10.50 13.99 1.25
CA ALA A 126 -9.23 13.71 0.57
C ALA A 126 -8.94 14.71 -0.54
N LYS A 127 -9.94 15.01 -1.38
CA LYS A 127 -9.83 16.00 -2.47
C LYS A 127 -9.60 17.42 -1.98
N GLN A 128 -10.27 17.82 -0.90
CA GLN A 128 -10.08 19.13 -0.30
C GLN A 128 -8.66 19.29 0.25
N PHE A 129 -8.16 18.26 0.96
CA PHE A 129 -6.79 18.25 1.46
C PHE A 129 -5.76 18.33 0.34
N GLU A 130 -5.88 17.48 -0.68
CA GLU A 130 -5.00 17.49 -1.85
C GLU A 130 -4.96 18.87 -2.51
N LYS A 131 -6.12 19.48 -2.75
CA LYS A 131 -6.21 20.82 -3.33
C LYS A 131 -5.47 21.87 -2.48
N ILE A 132 -5.67 21.87 -1.17
CA ILE A 132 -5.02 22.84 -0.25
C ILE A 132 -3.50 22.63 -0.25
N LEU A 133 -3.05 21.38 -0.16
CA LEU A 133 -1.64 21.03 -0.11
C LEU A 133 -0.93 21.43 -1.42
N LEU A 134 -1.49 21.06 -2.56
CA LEU A 134 -0.89 21.36 -3.86
C LEU A 134 -0.92 22.86 -4.17
N MET A 135 -1.95 23.60 -3.75
CA MET A 135 -1.97 25.07 -3.88
C MET A 135 -0.83 25.74 -3.10
N LYS A 136 -0.49 25.24 -1.91
CA LYS A 136 0.63 25.76 -1.10
C LYS A 136 1.99 25.62 -1.79
N SER A 137 2.14 24.65 -2.69
CA SER A 137 3.39 24.46 -3.44
C SER A 137 3.60 25.48 -4.57
N GLY A 138 2.62 26.36 -4.84
CA GLY A 138 2.74 27.48 -5.79
C GLY A 138 2.74 27.10 -7.28
N LYS A 139 2.70 25.80 -7.61
CA LYS A 139 2.67 25.31 -9.00
C LYS A 139 1.23 25.30 -9.55
N LYS A 140 1.04 25.85 -10.75
CA LYS A 140 -0.26 25.91 -11.46
C LYS A 140 -0.53 24.74 -12.41
N LYS A 141 0.43 23.82 -12.59
CA LYS A 141 0.33 22.65 -13.48
C LYS A 141 0.15 21.38 -12.65
N ASP A 142 -0.38 20.34 -13.30
CA ASP A 142 -0.46 19.00 -12.75
C ASP A 142 0.92 18.51 -12.26
N PHE A 143 0.90 17.70 -11.19
CA PHE A 143 2.07 17.09 -10.60
C PHE A 143 2.27 15.70 -11.18
N SER A 144 3.50 15.43 -11.61
CA SER A 144 3.91 14.07 -11.95
C SER A 144 4.01 13.20 -10.69
N GLU A 145 3.92 11.87 -10.85
CA GLU A 145 4.07 10.92 -9.75
C GLU A 145 5.39 11.12 -8.99
N LEU A 146 6.48 11.39 -9.71
CA LEU A 146 7.78 11.68 -9.14
C LEU A 146 7.77 12.97 -8.30
N GLU A 147 7.08 14.02 -8.74
CA GLU A 147 6.96 15.25 -7.97
C GLU A 147 6.15 15.06 -6.70
N ILE A 148 5.08 14.24 -6.74
CA ILE A 148 4.32 13.87 -5.54
C ILE A 148 5.20 13.10 -4.55
N GLN A 149 6.03 12.16 -5.02
CA GLN A 149 6.99 11.43 -4.17
C GLN A 149 8.01 12.38 -3.53
N ILE A 150 8.56 13.30 -4.31
CA ILE A 150 9.48 14.33 -3.80
C ILE A 150 8.79 15.19 -2.74
N LEU A 151 7.53 15.60 -2.96
CA LEU A 151 6.76 16.37 -1.98
C LEU A 151 6.49 15.58 -0.70
N TYR A 152 6.18 14.29 -0.81
CA TYR A 152 5.98 13.42 0.36
C TYR A 152 7.24 13.36 1.23
N TRP A 153 8.38 13.01 0.65
CA TRP A 153 9.61 12.87 1.42
C TRP A 153 10.09 14.20 2.00
N LYS A 154 9.85 15.32 1.31
CA LYS A 154 10.06 16.65 1.91
C LYS A 154 9.16 16.90 3.10
N ALA A 155 7.88 16.55 2.99
CA ALA A 155 6.93 16.73 4.08
C ALA A 155 7.31 15.92 5.32
N CYS A 156 7.97 14.76 5.16
CA CYS A 156 8.53 14.00 6.28
C CYS A 156 9.63 14.75 7.05
N PHE A 157 10.25 15.78 6.47
CA PHE A 157 11.29 16.61 7.11
C PHE A 157 10.83 18.04 7.43
N ASP A 158 9.58 18.38 7.15
CA ASP A 158 9.00 19.70 7.42
C ASP A 158 8.05 19.61 8.64
N LYS A 159 7.32 20.70 8.89
CA LYS A 159 6.33 20.82 9.96
C LYS A 159 5.32 19.67 9.92
N PRO A 160 4.89 19.15 11.08
CA PRO A 160 3.94 18.06 11.14
C PRO A 160 2.64 18.38 10.40
N LEU A 161 2.21 17.43 9.58
CA LEU A 161 0.91 17.43 8.92
C LEU A 161 0.16 16.15 9.31
N SER A 162 -1.16 16.27 9.47
CA SER A 162 -2.04 15.13 9.75
C SER A 162 -2.73 14.69 8.47
N VAL A 163 -2.72 13.38 8.23
CA VAL A 163 -3.51 12.71 7.19
C VAL A 163 -4.32 11.57 7.79
N GLU A 164 -5.41 11.19 7.16
CA GLU A 164 -6.23 10.07 7.59
C GLU A 164 -6.16 8.92 6.59
N CYS A 165 -6.20 7.69 7.10
CA CYS A 165 -6.40 6.51 6.26
C CYS A 165 -7.27 5.50 6.99
N ALA A 166 -7.94 4.63 6.24
CA ALA A 166 -8.59 3.47 6.80
C ALA A 166 -7.87 2.23 6.30
N SER A 167 -7.23 1.51 7.22
CA SER A 167 -6.43 0.34 6.92
C SER A 167 -7.07 -0.92 7.49
N CYS A 168 -6.74 -2.08 6.91
CA CYS A 168 -7.13 -3.38 7.44
C CYS A 168 -8.64 -3.60 7.62
N ILE A 169 -9.48 -2.98 6.78
CA ILE A 169 -10.94 -3.19 6.83
C ILE A 169 -11.27 -4.54 6.19
N PRO A 170 -11.82 -5.53 6.92
CA PRO A 170 -12.19 -6.80 6.31
C PRO A 170 -13.27 -6.61 5.22
N GLY A 171 -13.02 -7.10 4.02
CA GLY A 171 -13.97 -6.97 2.91
C GLY A 171 -13.29 -6.87 1.55
N SER A 172 -14.09 -6.63 0.49
CA SER A 172 -13.54 -6.44 -0.86
C SER A 172 -14.48 -5.67 -1.78
N ALA A 173 -13.91 -4.98 -2.77
CA ALA A 173 -14.66 -4.31 -3.84
C ALA A 173 -14.80 -5.20 -5.09
N PHE A 174 -14.19 -6.39 -5.10
CA PHE A 174 -14.47 -7.41 -6.12
C PHE A 174 -15.88 -7.99 -5.96
N VAL A 175 -16.39 -8.52 -7.07
CA VAL A 175 -17.67 -9.24 -7.09
C VAL A 175 -17.60 -10.48 -6.18
N PRO A 176 -18.65 -10.80 -5.41
CA PRO A 176 -18.68 -12.00 -4.56
C PRO A 176 -18.61 -13.30 -5.36
N ILE A 177 -17.95 -14.30 -4.79
CA ILE A 177 -17.80 -15.64 -5.37
C ILE A 177 -18.85 -16.56 -4.72
N ASN A 178 -20.12 -16.41 -5.09
CA ASN A 178 -21.22 -17.19 -4.49
C ASN A 178 -21.60 -18.38 -5.39
N GLY A 179 -20.80 -19.45 -5.38
CA GLY A 179 -21.08 -20.70 -6.11
C GLY A 179 -21.07 -20.60 -7.64
N LYS A 180 -20.99 -19.39 -8.21
CA LYS A 180 -20.66 -19.17 -9.62
C LYS A 180 -19.19 -19.52 -9.82
N LYS A 181 -18.90 -20.41 -10.77
CA LYS A 181 -17.53 -20.64 -11.24
C LYS A 181 -16.95 -19.29 -11.67
N LEU A 182 -15.74 -19.00 -11.21
CA LEU A 182 -14.94 -17.92 -11.79
C LEU A 182 -14.80 -18.21 -13.28
N ARG A 183 -14.90 -17.15 -14.09
CA ARG A 183 -14.80 -17.27 -15.53
C ARG A 183 -13.35 -17.45 -15.93
N GLU A 184 -13.16 -18.19 -16.99
CA GLU A 184 -11.88 -18.21 -17.69
C GLU A 184 -11.56 -16.79 -18.20
N ALA A 185 -10.29 -16.42 -18.22
CA ALA A 185 -9.83 -15.08 -18.59
C ALA A 185 -10.32 -14.65 -19.99
N GLY A 186 -10.48 -15.58 -20.94
CA GLY A 186 -11.03 -15.31 -22.26
C GLY A 186 -12.54 -14.99 -22.32
N GLU A 187 -13.29 -15.35 -21.27
CA GLU A 187 -14.75 -15.15 -21.17
C GLU A 187 -15.14 -14.09 -20.11
N ALA A 188 -14.17 -13.67 -19.30
CA ALA A 188 -14.33 -12.69 -18.25
C ALA A 188 -14.36 -11.28 -18.83
N SER A 189 -15.30 -10.45 -18.37
CA SER A 189 -15.37 -9.05 -18.79
C SER A 189 -14.45 -8.14 -17.97
N THR A 190 -14.07 -8.57 -16.76
CA THR A 190 -13.23 -7.78 -15.85
C THR A 190 -12.32 -8.70 -15.04
N VAL A 191 -11.23 -8.15 -14.49
CA VAL A 191 -10.31 -8.89 -13.60
C VAL A 191 -11.06 -9.60 -12.46
N GLY A 192 -12.11 -8.96 -11.92
CA GLY A 192 -12.88 -9.49 -10.80
C GLY A 192 -13.68 -10.76 -11.09
N GLU A 193 -13.86 -11.11 -12.35
CA GLU A 193 -14.56 -12.34 -12.75
C GLU A 193 -13.62 -13.54 -12.92
N THR A 194 -12.30 -13.33 -12.80
CA THR A 194 -11.26 -14.35 -13.02
C THR A 194 -10.73 -14.95 -11.71
N ALA A 195 -9.82 -15.92 -11.82
CA ALA A 195 -9.03 -16.47 -10.72
C ALA A 195 -8.20 -15.43 -9.94
N TRP A 196 -7.95 -14.24 -10.50
CA TRP A 196 -7.26 -13.12 -9.84
C TRP A 196 -8.15 -12.32 -8.90
N ASN A 197 -9.44 -12.66 -8.76
CA ASN A 197 -10.30 -12.07 -7.74
C ASN A 197 -9.74 -12.36 -6.35
N LEU A 198 -9.31 -11.30 -5.64
CA LEU A 198 -8.67 -11.43 -4.33
C LEU A 198 -9.54 -12.06 -3.23
N ARG A 199 -10.85 -12.22 -3.46
CA ARG A 199 -11.73 -12.99 -2.57
C ARG A 199 -11.45 -14.49 -2.61
N GLY A 200 -10.88 -15.00 -3.70
CA GLY A 200 -10.68 -16.44 -3.93
C GLY A 200 -9.24 -16.82 -4.30
N VAL A 201 -8.38 -15.87 -4.66
CA VAL A 201 -7.02 -16.14 -5.14
C VAL A 201 -6.18 -16.94 -4.13
N SER A 202 -6.37 -16.71 -2.83
CA SER A 202 -5.69 -17.45 -1.75
C SER A 202 -6.03 -18.95 -1.79
N ARG A 203 -7.17 -19.33 -2.39
CA ARG A 203 -7.64 -20.72 -2.52
C ARG A 203 -7.45 -21.28 -3.93
N ALA A 204 -6.76 -20.57 -4.81
CA ALA A 204 -6.46 -21.04 -6.16
C ALA A 204 -5.63 -22.34 -6.12
N ASN A 205 -5.67 -23.09 -7.22
CA ASN A 205 -4.82 -24.28 -7.36
C ASN A 205 -3.35 -23.86 -7.28
N GLY A 206 -2.54 -24.65 -6.56
CA GLY A 206 -1.14 -24.33 -6.26
C GLY A 206 -0.93 -23.56 -4.95
N SER A 207 -1.95 -22.91 -4.39
CA SER A 207 -1.84 -22.27 -3.07
C SER A 207 -2.05 -23.27 -1.93
N LEU A 208 -1.17 -23.27 -0.92
CA LEU A 208 -1.34 -24.07 0.30
C LEU A 208 -2.46 -23.54 1.21
N LEU A 209 -2.81 -22.25 1.10
CA LEU A 209 -3.88 -21.64 1.89
C LEU A 209 -5.26 -22.21 1.53
N LYS A 210 -5.40 -22.91 0.39
CA LYS A 210 -6.64 -23.62 0.02
C LYS A 210 -7.10 -24.63 1.07
N PHE A 211 -6.17 -25.19 1.85
CA PHE A 211 -6.46 -26.20 2.88
C PHE A 211 -6.88 -25.59 4.22
N MET A 212 -6.68 -24.29 4.42
CA MET A 212 -7.14 -23.57 5.62
C MET A 212 -8.65 -23.39 5.54
N LYS A 213 -9.41 -24.05 6.41
CA LYS A 213 -10.89 -24.00 6.37
C LYS A 213 -11.44 -22.66 6.85
N GLU A 214 -10.75 -22.05 7.81
CA GLU A 214 -11.16 -20.78 8.42
C GLU A 214 -10.87 -19.61 7.48
N GLU A 215 -11.69 -18.57 7.59
CA GLU A 215 -11.41 -17.28 6.94
C GLU A 215 -10.65 -16.38 7.92
N ILE A 216 -9.39 -16.10 7.58
CA ILE A 216 -8.54 -15.17 8.29
C ILE A 216 -8.42 -13.89 7.45
N PRO A 217 -9.00 -12.76 7.90
CA PRO A 217 -8.85 -11.47 7.22
C PRO A 217 -7.37 -11.10 7.04
N GLY A 218 -7.02 -10.67 5.84
CA GLY A 218 -5.65 -10.35 5.44
C GLY A 218 -4.83 -11.53 4.93
N VAL A 219 -5.19 -12.76 5.28
CA VAL A 219 -4.46 -13.98 4.87
C VAL A 219 -5.24 -14.78 3.83
N THR A 220 -6.43 -15.26 4.19
CA THR A 220 -7.26 -16.06 3.27
C THR A 220 -8.45 -15.28 2.73
N SER A 221 -8.83 -14.17 3.35
CA SER A 221 -9.84 -13.24 2.85
C SER A 221 -9.26 -11.81 2.79
N PRO A 222 -9.65 -11.01 1.78
CA PRO A 222 -9.01 -9.72 1.53
C PRO A 222 -9.35 -8.65 2.57
N MET A 223 -8.47 -7.65 2.66
CA MET A 223 -8.70 -6.40 3.37
C MET A 223 -8.74 -5.22 2.40
N LEU A 224 -9.48 -4.18 2.79
CA LEU A 224 -9.64 -2.93 2.07
C LEU A 224 -8.81 -1.83 2.73
N TYR A 225 -8.26 -0.97 1.89
CA TYR A 225 -7.49 0.20 2.29
C TYR A 225 -8.04 1.43 1.58
N LEU A 226 -8.38 2.47 2.36
CA LEU A 226 -8.77 3.78 1.87
C LEU A 226 -7.76 4.80 2.35
N ALA A 227 -7.28 5.62 1.45
CA ALA A 227 -6.18 6.53 1.70
C ALA A 227 -6.41 7.86 1.00
N MET A 228 -5.78 8.90 1.53
CA MET A 228 -5.68 10.20 0.89
C MET A 228 -4.22 10.48 0.50
N LEU A 229 -3.98 11.63 -0.13
CA LEU A 229 -2.62 12.04 -0.48
C LEU A 229 -1.73 12.04 0.77
N PHE A 230 -0.55 11.42 0.64
CA PHE A 230 0.45 11.21 1.69
C PHE A 230 0.15 10.14 2.75
N SER A 231 -1.05 9.55 2.83
CA SER A 231 -1.25 8.36 3.65
C SER A 231 -0.24 7.27 3.27
N SER A 232 0.39 6.66 4.27
CA SER A 232 1.52 5.75 4.04
C SER A 232 1.44 4.48 4.89
N PHE A 233 2.16 3.45 4.47
CA PHE A 233 2.43 2.26 5.25
C PHE A 233 3.90 2.23 5.60
N ALA A 234 4.20 1.93 6.85
CA ALA A 234 5.57 1.77 7.31
C ALA A 234 6.20 0.51 6.70
N TRP A 235 7.53 0.42 6.80
CA TRP A 235 8.26 -0.79 6.40
C TRP A 235 7.80 -2.00 7.23
N HIS A 236 7.51 -3.09 6.54
CA HIS A 236 7.15 -4.37 7.14
C HIS A 236 7.34 -5.51 6.14
N VAL A 237 7.36 -6.74 6.66
CA VAL A 237 7.18 -7.97 5.91
C VAL A 237 5.80 -8.55 6.25
N GLU A 238 5.23 -9.34 5.34
CA GLU A 238 3.96 -10.01 5.59
C GLU A 238 4.09 -11.10 6.65
N ASP A 239 2.96 -11.40 7.31
CA ASP A 239 2.89 -12.46 8.31
C ASP A 239 3.32 -13.80 7.69
N HIS A 240 4.18 -14.53 8.40
CA HIS A 240 4.79 -15.79 7.93
C HIS A 240 5.55 -15.67 6.61
N GLU A 241 6.00 -14.46 6.24
CA GLU A 241 6.68 -14.19 4.96
C GLU A 241 5.85 -14.64 3.74
N LEU A 242 4.52 -14.58 3.85
CA LEU A 242 3.63 -14.93 2.76
C LEU A 242 3.73 -13.92 1.61
N HIS A 243 3.35 -14.36 0.41
CA HIS A 243 3.16 -13.45 -0.72
C HIS A 243 1.97 -12.52 -0.48
N SER A 244 2.16 -11.23 -0.76
CA SER A 244 1.09 -10.22 -0.75
C SER A 244 0.59 -9.93 -2.16
N LEU A 245 -0.72 -9.93 -2.37
CA LEU A 245 -1.37 -9.51 -3.61
C LEU A 245 -2.19 -8.25 -3.35
N ASN A 246 -1.81 -7.13 -3.98
CA ASN A 246 -2.51 -5.86 -3.86
C ASN A 246 -3.18 -5.47 -5.19
N TYR A 247 -4.42 -4.96 -5.11
CA TYR A 247 -5.16 -4.47 -6.28
C TYR A 247 -5.74 -3.09 -6.02
N ILE A 248 -5.40 -2.12 -6.87
CA ILE A 248 -5.95 -0.76 -6.82
C ILE A 248 -7.26 -0.74 -7.60
N HIS A 249 -8.38 -0.72 -6.89
CA HIS A 249 -9.71 -0.68 -7.52
C HIS A 249 -10.02 0.67 -8.17
N LEU A 250 -9.73 1.76 -7.46
CA LEU A 250 -10.11 3.12 -7.83
C LEU A 250 -9.12 4.12 -7.21
N GLY A 251 -9.00 5.30 -7.83
CA GLY A 251 -8.25 6.42 -7.28
C GLY A 251 -6.89 6.64 -7.95
N ALA A 252 -6.06 7.45 -7.29
CA ALA A 252 -4.71 7.79 -7.73
C ALA A 252 -3.73 6.63 -7.51
N ALA A 253 -2.54 6.75 -8.11
CA ALA A 253 -1.47 5.77 -7.97
C ALA A 253 -0.99 5.65 -6.51
N LYS A 254 -0.58 4.43 -6.14
CA LYS A 254 0.11 4.14 -4.88
C LYS A 254 1.59 3.91 -5.18
N THR A 255 2.47 4.65 -4.51
CA THR A 255 3.92 4.44 -4.61
C THR A 255 4.35 3.34 -3.65
N TRP A 256 5.22 2.45 -4.10
CA TRP A 256 5.82 1.39 -3.30
C TRP A 256 7.33 1.57 -3.24
N TYR A 257 7.92 1.11 -2.16
CA TYR A 257 9.37 0.89 -2.04
C TYR A 257 9.55 -0.51 -1.49
N ALA A 258 10.59 -1.20 -1.97
CA ALA A 258 10.85 -2.56 -1.52
C ALA A 258 12.33 -2.89 -1.45
N VAL A 259 12.64 -3.76 -0.51
CA VAL A 259 13.94 -4.39 -0.33
C VAL A 259 13.76 -5.89 -0.63
N PRO A 260 14.62 -6.51 -1.44
CA PRO A 260 14.54 -7.94 -1.72
C PRO A 260 14.83 -8.77 -0.46
N LYS A 261 14.26 -9.98 -0.42
CA LYS A 261 14.37 -10.90 0.72
C LYS A 261 15.81 -11.15 1.16
N ASP A 262 16.73 -11.32 0.21
CA ASP A 262 18.14 -11.61 0.50
C ASP A 262 18.84 -10.47 1.27
N ALA A 263 18.30 -9.26 1.23
CA ALA A 263 18.78 -8.11 1.98
C ALA A 263 18.00 -7.83 3.27
N ALA A 264 17.03 -8.68 3.66
CA ALA A 264 16.15 -8.44 4.81
C ALA A 264 16.93 -8.29 6.12
N VAL A 265 17.87 -9.20 6.42
CA VAL A 265 18.69 -9.14 7.65
C VAL A 265 19.56 -7.89 7.68
N ALA A 266 20.14 -7.51 6.53
CA ALA A 266 20.94 -6.29 6.42
C ALA A 266 20.09 -5.03 6.59
N PHE A 267 18.86 -5.03 6.05
CA PHE A 267 17.87 -3.98 6.28
C PHE A 267 17.50 -3.84 7.76
N GLU A 268 17.22 -4.95 8.45
CA GLU A 268 16.92 -4.95 9.88
C GLU A 268 18.08 -4.38 10.70
N GLU A 269 19.32 -4.71 10.33
CA GLU A 269 20.52 -4.18 10.98
C GLU A 269 20.71 -2.67 10.76
N VAL A 270 20.40 -2.18 9.55
CA VAL A 270 20.37 -0.74 9.26
C VAL A 270 19.29 -0.05 10.10
N VAL A 271 18.09 -0.63 10.21
CA VAL A 271 17.04 -0.11 11.09
C VAL A 271 17.52 -0.09 12.54
N ARG A 272 18.12 -1.17 13.03
CA ARG A 272 18.65 -1.29 14.38
C ARG A 272 19.69 -0.22 14.70
N THR A 273 20.66 -0.05 13.82
CA THR A 273 21.78 0.88 14.03
C THR A 273 21.34 2.33 13.86
N TYR A 274 20.59 2.62 12.80
CA TYR A 274 20.20 3.97 12.46
C TYR A 274 19.08 4.49 13.38
N LYS A 275 18.08 3.65 13.72
CA LYS A 275 16.94 4.04 14.56
C LYS A 275 17.23 3.95 16.05
N TYR A 276 17.92 2.91 16.49
CA TYR A 276 18.09 2.60 17.91
C TYR A 276 19.53 2.72 18.39
N GLY A 277 20.41 3.37 17.61
CA GLY A 277 21.83 3.55 17.96
C GLY A 277 22.61 2.25 18.13
N GLY A 278 22.05 1.11 17.69
CA GLY A 278 22.62 -0.21 17.93
C GLY A 278 22.49 -0.70 19.38
N GLU A 279 21.74 -0.02 20.24
CA GLU A 279 21.60 -0.36 21.67
C GLU A 279 20.57 -1.47 21.91
N VAL A 280 19.58 -1.60 21.01
CA VAL A 280 18.57 -2.65 21.10
C VAL A 280 19.04 -3.95 20.45
N ASN A 281 18.61 -5.08 21.01
CA ASN A 281 18.84 -6.40 20.44
C ASN A 281 18.09 -6.55 19.10
N PRO A 282 18.63 -7.30 18.11
CA PRO A 282 17.95 -7.61 16.86
C PRO A 282 16.50 -8.08 17.01
N LEU A 283 16.18 -8.95 17.99
CA LEU A 283 14.82 -9.44 18.23
C LEU A 283 13.83 -8.31 18.55
N VAL A 284 14.28 -7.29 19.30
CA VAL A 284 13.46 -6.11 19.62
C VAL A 284 13.24 -5.25 18.38
N THR A 285 14.22 -5.20 17.49
CA THR A 285 14.10 -4.48 16.20
C THR A 285 13.08 -5.18 15.30
N CYS A 286 13.16 -6.50 15.15
CA CYS A 286 12.18 -7.29 14.41
C CYS A 286 10.76 -7.09 14.97
N ALA A 287 10.61 -7.14 16.30
CA ALA A 287 9.31 -6.88 16.95
C ALA A 287 8.79 -5.46 16.70
N SER A 288 9.69 -4.46 16.66
CA SER A 288 9.32 -3.07 16.36
C SER A 288 8.91 -2.88 14.89
N LEU A 289 9.57 -3.57 13.95
CA LEU A 289 9.19 -3.59 12.54
C LEU A 289 7.83 -4.28 12.33
N ALA A 290 7.57 -5.37 13.07
CA ALA A 290 6.27 -6.04 13.08
C ALA A 290 5.14 -5.13 13.59
N GLY A 291 5.45 -4.09 14.36
CA GLY A 291 4.51 -3.05 14.77
C GLY A 291 4.02 -2.13 13.63
N LYS A 292 4.62 -2.20 12.43
CA LYS A 292 4.23 -1.40 11.24
C LYS A 292 4.17 0.12 11.48
N THR A 293 5.09 0.64 12.31
CA THR A 293 5.24 2.08 12.58
C THR A 293 6.58 2.65 12.12
N THR A 294 7.53 1.83 11.69
CA THR A 294 8.88 2.29 11.32
C THR A 294 8.92 2.83 9.88
N LEU A 295 8.98 4.14 9.74
CA LEU A 295 9.24 4.80 8.46
C LEU A 295 10.71 5.18 8.36
N MET A 296 11.32 4.90 7.21
CA MET A 296 12.72 5.21 6.93
C MET A 296 12.83 5.59 5.45
N SER A 297 13.55 6.67 5.16
CA SER A 297 13.81 7.08 3.79
C SER A 297 14.64 6.00 3.07
N PRO A 298 14.26 5.58 1.84
CA PRO A 298 15.09 4.72 1.00
C PRO A 298 16.50 5.25 0.79
N GLU A 299 16.72 6.56 0.89
CA GLU A 299 18.05 7.19 0.86
C GLU A 299 19.01 6.61 1.90
N VAL A 300 18.51 6.35 3.12
CA VAL A 300 19.31 5.75 4.20
C VAL A 300 19.71 4.33 3.82
N LEU A 301 18.80 3.58 3.18
CA LEU A 301 19.01 2.20 2.77
C LEU A 301 20.06 2.11 1.67
N ILE A 302 19.92 2.89 0.60
CA ILE A 302 20.88 2.89 -0.51
C ILE A 302 22.26 3.41 -0.06
N GLY A 303 22.29 4.40 0.85
CA GLY A 303 23.53 4.91 1.43
C GLY A 303 24.28 3.86 2.28
N ALA A 304 23.54 2.92 2.88
CA ALA A 304 24.08 1.76 3.59
C ALA A 304 24.36 0.55 2.68
N GLY A 305 24.19 0.69 1.36
CA GLY A 305 24.41 -0.39 0.38
C GLY A 305 23.28 -1.42 0.32
N ILE A 306 22.11 -1.13 0.91
CA ILE A 306 20.94 -2.01 0.84
C ILE A 306 20.22 -1.78 -0.49
N PRO A 307 19.99 -2.82 -1.31
CA PRO A 307 19.22 -2.67 -2.53
C PRO A 307 17.78 -2.26 -2.20
N CYS A 308 17.31 -1.21 -2.86
CA CYS A 308 15.93 -0.75 -2.76
C CYS A 308 15.41 -0.43 -4.16
N CYS A 309 14.17 -0.78 -4.46
CA CYS A 309 13.49 -0.40 -5.70
C CYS A 309 12.22 0.40 -5.41
N ARG A 310 11.59 0.91 -6.47
CA ARG A 310 10.30 1.62 -6.44
C ARG A 310 9.36 1.19 -7.57
#